data_AF-A0A533RSL0-F1
#
_entry.id   AF-A0A533RSL0-F1
#
_cell.length_a   1.000
_cell.length_b   1.000
_cell.length_c   1.000
_cell.angle_alpha   90.00
_cell.angle_beta   90.00
_cell.angle_gamma   90.00
#
_symmetry.space_group_name_H-M   'P 1'
#
loop_
_entity.id
_entity.type
_entity.pdbx_description
1 polymer ?
#
loop_
_entity_poly.entity_id
_entity_poly.type
_entity_poly.pdbx_seq_one_letter_code
_entity_poly.pdbx_strand_id
1 'polypeptide(L)'
;MAKLKSVLGYSVAALTIPIMIAAVLILTVLSQVGIEFVSATGLKNSPNWSGGEVVRTIDHGAYETRLHRLVFDALIGERSEGFIQVAWSPLDALPARIDEEIDADDDGQADFRVEVDTANKASTVTPHTPWVLGLKGTYRLEV
;
A
#
# COMPACT_ATOMS: atom_id res chain seq x y z
N MET A 1 12.38 -32.60 45.32
CA MET A 1 12.61 -31.14 45.16
C MET A 1 13.49 -30.78 43.97
N ALA A 2 14.61 -31.47 43.71
CA ALA A 2 15.49 -31.15 42.58
C ALA A 2 14.80 -31.19 41.21
N LYS A 3 14.01 -32.24 40.92
CA LYS A 3 13.26 -32.37 39.66
C LYS A 3 12.23 -31.25 39.43
N LEU A 4 11.55 -30.80 40.50
CA LEU A 4 10.59 -29.70 40.43
C LEU A 4 11.27 -28.37 40.12
N LYS A 5 12.44 -28.11 40.73
CA LYS A 5 13.25 -26.92 40.44
C LYS A 5 13.77 -26.93 39.00
N SER A 6 14.19 -28.10 38.49
CA SER A 6 14.64 -28.23 37.11
C SER A 6 13.51 -28.02 36.10
N VAL A 7 12.33 -28.60 36.32
CA VAL A 7 11.16 -28.40 35.45
C VAL A 7 10.75 -26.93 35.43
N LEU A 8 10.71 -26.27 36.59
CA LEU A 8 10.37 -24.84 36.67
C LEU A 8 11.38 -23.97 35.91
N GLY A 9 12.68 -24.25 36.05
CA GLY A 9 13.74 -23.53 35.35
C GLY A 9 13.65 -23.67 33.83
N TYR A 10 13.44 -24.90 33.33
CA TYR A 10 13.29 -25.12 31.89
C TYR A 10 11.99 -24.53 31.33
N SER A 11 10.89 -24.55 32.08
CA SER A 11 9.64 -23.90 31.67
C SER A 11 9.81 -22.38 31.55
N VAL A 12 10.52 -21.74 32.48
CA VAL A 12 10.83 -20.30 32.40
C VAL A 12 11.71 -20.00 31.19
N ALA A 13 12.75 -20.82 30.95
CA ALA A 13 13.62 -20.66 29.78
C ALA A 13 12.89 -20.90 28.45
N ALA A 14 11.90 -21.78 28.41
CA ALA A 14 11.07 -21.99 27.22
C ALA A 14 10.12 -20.80 27.00
N LEU A 15 9.62 -20.18 28.07
CA LEU A 15 8.73 -19.01 28.01
C LEU A 15 9.45 -17.71 27.64
N THR A 16 10.75 -17.57 27.91
CA THR A 16 11.49 -16.35 27.55
C THR A 16 11.58 -16.14 26.04
N ILE A 17 11.63 -17.21 25.23
CA ILE A 17 11.66 -17.12 23.76
C ILE A 17 10.39 -16.44 23.20
N PRO A 18 9.16 -16.95 23.45
CA PRO A 18 7.95 -16.30 22.95
C PRO A 18 7.71 -14.93 23.60
N ILE A 19 8.08 -14.72 24.87
CA ILE A 19 7.98 -13.40 25.51
C ILE A 19 8.87 -12.38 24.81
N MET A 20 10.10 -12.77 24.44
CA MET A 20 11.03 -11.87 23.75
C MET A 20 10.52 -11.52 22.34
N ILE A 21 9.99 -12.50 21.60
CA ILE A 21 9.36 -12.25 20.29
C ILE A 21 8.17 -11.29 20.45
N ALA A 22 7.28 -11.54 21.42
CA ALA A 22 6.13 -10.69 21.68
C ALA A 22 6.54 -9.28 22.10
N ALA A 23 7.56 -9.14 22.96
CA ALA A 23 8.08 -7.85 23.39
C ALA A 23 8.67 -7.05 22.23
N VAL A 24 9.43 -7.71 21.34
CA VAL A 24 9.96 -7.06 20.13
C VAL A 24 8.83 -6.60 19.23
N LEU A 25 7.83 -7.46 18.94
CA LEU A 25 6.68 -7.09 18.12
C LEU A 25 5.92 -5.91 18.71
N ILE A 26 5.64 -5.92 20.02
CA ILE A 26 4.96 -4.83 20.72
C ILE A 26 5.78 -3.53 20.60
N LEU A 27 7.09 -3.58 20.85
CA LEU A 27 7.94 -2.40 20.78
C LEU A 27 8.03 -1.85 19.35
N THR A 28 8.14 -2.72 18.34
CA THR A 28 8.28 -2.30 16.94
C THR A 28 6.97 -1.83 16.31
N VAL A 29 5.85 -2.44 16.70
CA VAL A 29 4.53 -2.20 16.08
C VAL A 29 3.74 -1.11 16.81
N LEU A 30 3.88 -0.99 18.14
CA LEU A 30 3.02 -0.12 18.95
C LEU A 30 3.73 1.13 19.49
N SER A 31 5.06 1.27 19.31
CA SER A 31 5.79 2.44 19.82
C SER A 31 6.36 3.31 18.70
N GLN A 32 6.36 4.64 18.94
CA GLN A 32 6.99 5.61 18.03
C GLN A 32 8.50 5.36 17.88
N VAL A 33 9.15 4.82 18.92
CA VAL A 33 10.55 4.40 18.89
C VAL A 33 10.76 3.25 17.88
N GLY A 34 9.79 2.34 17.76
CA GLY A 34 9.79 1.28 16.76
C GLY A 34 9.76 1.81 15.34
N ILE A 35 8.91 2.80 15.08
CA ILE A 35 8.79 3.47 13.78
C ILE A 35 10.09 4.20 13.42
N GLU A 36 10.67 4.95 14.36
CA GLU A 36 11.96 5.62 14.17
C GLU A 36 13.09 4.63 13.89
N PHE A 37 13.16 3.52 14.64
CA PHE A 37 14.17 2.49 14.44
C PHE A 37 14.05 1.83 13.06
N VAL A 38 12.85 1.47 12.64
CA VAL A 38 12.60 0.94 11.29
C VAL A 38 13.00 1.97 10.23
N SER A 39 12.67 3.24 10.42
CA SER A 39 13.06 4.31 9.47
C SER A 39 14.59 4.47 9.36
N ALA A 40 15.32 4.30 10.46
CA ALA A 40 16.78 4.41 10.50
C ALA A 40 17.48 3.22 9.83
N THR A 41 16.84 2.04 9.75
CA THR A 41 17.41 0.86 9.10
C THR A 41 17.41 0.93 7.57
N GLY A 42 16.78 1.95 6.98
CA GLY A 42 16.61 2.07 5.54
C GLY A 42 15.59 1.09 4.96
N LEU A 43 14.83 0.39 5.80
CA LEU A 43 13.69 -0.41 5.38
C LEU A 43 12.63 0.52 4.76
N LYS A 44 12.23 0.21 3.51
CA LYS A 44 11.19 0.93 2.78
C LYS A 44 9.94 0.07 2.69
N ASN A 45 8.77 0.71 2.67
CA ASN A 45 7.53 0.02 2.29
C ASN A 45 7.67 -0.51 0.87
N SER A 46 7.26 -1.75 0.64
CA SER A 46 7.26 -2.33 -0.69
C SER A 46 6.32 -1.54 -1.60
N PRO A 47 6.69 -1.27 -2.87
CA PRO A 47 5.79 -0.68 -3.86
C PRO A 47 4.51 -1.49 -4.04
N ASN A 48 4.55 -2.80 -3.78
CA ASN A 48 3.37 -3.67 -3.76
C ASN A 48 2.30 -3.27 -2.73
N TRP A 49 2.66 -2.42 -1.76
CA TRP A 49 1.75 -1.92 -0.73
C TRP A 49 1.50 -0.42 -0.85
N SER A 50 2.51 0.37 -1.23
CA SER A 50 2.37 1.83 -1.33
C SER A 50 1.89 2.33 -2.69
N GLY A 51 1.81 1.45 -3.69
CA GLY A 51 1.63 1.83 -5.10
C GLY A 51 2.93 2.30 -5.77
N GLY A 52 4.05 2.36 -5.05
CA GLY A 52 5.30 2.93 -5.55
C GLY A 52 5.31 4.45 -5.58
N GLU A 53 6.33 5.04 -6.21
CA GLU A 53 6.45 6.49 -6.41
C GLU A 53 5.41 7.05 -7.38
N VAL A 54 5.04 8.32 -7.18
CA VAL A 54 4.25 9.09 -8.14
C VAL A 54 5.14 9.44 -9.32
N VAL A 55 4.75 9.01 -10.52
CA VAL A 55 5.47 9.27 -11.77
C VAL A 55 4.86 10.41 -12.57
N ARG A 56 3.57 10.67 -12.39
CA ARG A 56 2.86 11.78 -13.04
C ARG A 56 1.82 12.40 -12.13
N THR A 57 1.71 13.72 -12.19
CA THR A 57 0.64 14.48 -11.54
C THR A 57 -0.07 15.33 -12.58
N ILE A 58 -1.39 15.23 -12.61
CA ILE A 58 -2.29 15.99 -13.48
C ILE A 58 -3.02 16.98 -12.59
N ASP A 59 -2.81 18.27 -12.82
CA ASP A 59 -3.44 19.35 -12.06
C ASP A 59 -4.80 19.72 -12.69
N HIS A 60 -5.85 19.71 -11.88
CA HIS A 60 -7.22 20.13 -12.24
C HIS A 60 -7.63 21.43 -11.51
N GLY A 61 -6.69 22.11 -10.88
CA GLY A 61 -6.85 23.36 -10.14
C GLY A 61 -7.31 23.15 -8.70
N ALA A 62 -8.51 22.63 -8.48
CA ALA A 62 -9.02 22.39 -7.13
C ALA A 62 -8.47 21.09 -6.52
N TYR A 63 -8.18 20.11 -7.37
CA TYR A 63 -7.61 18.82 -7.00
C TYR A 63 -6.63 18.37 -8.08
N GLU A 64 -5.89 17.31 -7.80
CA GLU A 64 -4.94 16.69 -8.72
C GLU A 64 -5.14 15.17 -8.76
N THR A 65 -4.80 14.59 -9.91
CA THR A 65 -4.67 13.16 -10.10
C THR A 65 -3.20 12.79 -10.06
N ARG A 66 -2.81 11.92 -9.15
CA ARG A 66 -1.46 11.36 -9.02
C ARG A 66 -1.46 9.94 -9.55
N LEU A 67 -0.69 9.71 -10.61
CA LEU A 67 -0.43 8.38 -11.15
C LEU A 67 0.87 7.86 -10.55
N HIS A 68 0.77 6.72 -9.92
CA HIS A 68 1.93 6.00 -9.45
C HIS A 68 2.50 5.11 -10.56
N ARG A 69 3.76 4.69 -10.41
CA ARG A 69 4.38 3.74 -11.34
C ARG A 69 3.58 2.44 -11.43
N LEU A 70 3.68 1.76 -12.58
CA LEU A 70 3.25 0.37 -12.68
C LEU A 70 4.11 -0.54 -11.78
N VAL A 71 3.48 -1.31 -10.91
CA VAL A 71 4.15 -2.18 -9.95
C VAL A 71 4.02 -3.64 -10.37
N PHE A 72 5.14 -4.24 -10.77
CA PHE A 72 5.27 -5.67 -11.07
C PHE A 72 6.26 -6.39 -10.12
N ASP A 73 6.75 -5.70 -9.08
CA ASP A 73 7.82 -6.20 -8.23
C ASP A 73 7.44 -7.52 -7.53
N ALA A 74 8.37 -8.47 -7.50
CA ALA A 74 8.31 -9.65 -6.64
C ALA A 74 9.50 -9.67 -5.67
N LEU A 75 9.49 -10.60 -4.69
CA LEU A 75 10.67 -10.82 -3.84
C LEU A 75 11.90 -11.21 -4.68
N ILE A 76 11.67 -11.94 -5.78
CA ILE A 76 12.69 -12.33 -6.74
C ILE A 76 12.09 -12.14 -8.14
N GLY A 77 12.65 -11.22 -8.92
CA GLY A 77 12.20 -10.92 -10.28
C GLY A 77 10.90 -10.11 -10.34
N GLU A 78 10.14 -10.32 -11.40
CA GLU A 78 8.89 -9.62 -11.70
C GLU A 78 7.71 -10.60 -11.80
N ARG A 79 6.51 -10.10 -11.52
CA ARG A 79 5.25 -10.84 -11.63
C ARG A 79 4.67 -10.69 -13.04
N SER A 80 3.93 -11.69 -13.50
CA SER A 80 3.18 -11.64 -14.77
C SER A 80 2.01 -10.66 -14.73
N GLU A 81 1.51 -10.32 -13.54
CA GLU A 81 0.45 -9.36 -13.31
C GLU A 81 0.90 -8.36 -12.25
N GLY A 82 0.62 -7.09 -12.51
CA GLY A 82 0.92 -5.97 -11.64
C GLY A 82 -0.31 -5.13 -11.32
N PHE A 83 -0.09 -3.94 -10.79
CA PHE A 83 -1.13 -2.94 -10.64
C PHE A 83 -0.56 -1.53 -10.80
N ILE A 84 -1.43 -0.58 -11.09
CA ILE A 84 -1.17 0.86 -10.98
C ILE A 84 -2.09 1.42 -9.90
N GLN A 85 -1.58 2.38 -9.13
CA GLN A 85 -2.39 3.18 -8.23
C GLN A 85 -2.63 4.56 -8.84
N VAL A 86 -3.90 4.93 -8.93
CA VAL A 86 -4.34 6.28 -9.30
C VAL A 86 -4.98 6.90 -8.07
N ALA A 87 -4.48 8.06 -7.65
CA ALA A 87 -4.91 8.74 -6.44
C ALA A 87 -5.38 10.15 -6.75
N TRP A 88 -6.45 10.58 -6.09
CA TRP A 88 -6.97 11.94 -6.20
C TRP A 88 -6.80 12.68 -4.87
N SER A 89 -6.35 13.93 -4.92
CA SER A 89 -6.03 14.72 -3.73
C SER A 89 -6.22 16.22 -4.01
N PRO A 90 -6.59 17.06 -3.01
CA PRO A 90 -7.01 16.69 -1.67
C PRO A 90 -8.49 16.26 -1.66
N LEU A 91 -8.85 15.45 -0.65
CA LEU A 91 -10.15 14.78 -0.59
C LEU A 91 -11.35 15.74 -0.47
N ASP A 92 -11.15 16.86 0.22
CA ASP A 92 -12.14 17.91 0.47
C ASP A 92 -12.47 18.74 -0.77
N ALA A 93 -11.56 18.76 -1.76
CA ALA A 93 -11.74 19.48 -3.02
C ALA A 93 -12.22 18.58 -4.17
N LEU A 94 -12.41 17.26 -3.93
CA LEU A 94 -12.87 16.35 -4.99
C LEU A 94 -14.32 16.64 -5.39
N PRO A 95 -14.63 16.62 -6.70
CA PRO A 95 -16.00 16.69 -7.17
C PRO A 95 -16.77 15.42 -6.78
N ALA A 96 -18.11 15.50 -6.81
CA ALA A 96 -18.99 14.36 -6.52
C ALA A 96 -18.79 13.16 -7.48
N ARG A 97 -18.34 13.46 -8.71
CA ARG A 97 -18.00 12.46 -9.73
C ARG A 97 -16.72 12.88 -10.43
N ILE A 98 -15.82 11.92 -10.60
CA ILE A 98 -14.62 12.02 -11.41
C ILE A 98 -14.79 11.09 -12.59
N ASP A 99 -14.34 11.53 -13.76
CA ASP A 99 -14.45 10.81 -15.02
C ASP A 99 -13.25 11.17 -15.89
N GLU A 100 -12.23 10.30 -15.89
CA GLU A 100 -10.91 10.58 -16.44
C GLU A 100 -10.44 9.43 -17.33
N GLU A 101 -9.81 9.80 -18.45
CA GLU A 101 -9.03 8.89 -19.28
C GLU A 101 -7.57 8.88 -18.79
N ILE A 102 -7.03 7.68 -18.59
CA ILE A 102 -5.72 7.46 -18.01
C ILE A 102 -4.83 6.77 -19.05
N ASP A 103 -3.82 7.49 -19.51
CA ASP A 103 -2.63 6.97 -20.18
C ASP A 103 -1.61 6.60 -19.09
N ALA A 104 -1.39 5.31 -18.87
CA ALA A 104 -0.59 4.78 -17.77
C ALA A 104 0.83 4.37 -18.19
N ASP A 105 1.08 4.10 -19.47
CA ASP A 105 2.42 3.82 -20.01
C ASP A 105 3.09 5.03 -20.70
N ASP A 106 2.38 6.16 -20.77
CA ASP A 106 2.84 7.45 -21.31
C ASP A 106 3.11 7.40 -22.84
N ASP A 107 2.35 6.58 -23.56
CA ASP A 107 2.44 6.46 -25.02
C ASP A 107 1.62 7.54 -25.79
N GLY A 108 0.86 8.36 -25.07
CA GLY A 108 -0.01 9.40 -25.59
C GLY A 108 -1.44 8.94 -25.90
N GLN A 109 -1.79 7.69 -25.61
CA GLN A 109 -3.12 7.10 -25.77
C GLN A 109 -3.68 6.66 -24.42
N ALA A 110 -4.99 6.82 -24.23
CA ALA A 110 -5.64 6.39 -23.00
C ALA A 110 -5.73 4.87 -22.92
N ASP A 111 -5.14 4.27 -21.89
CA ASP A 111 -5.20 2.83 -21.61
C ASP A 111 -6.51 2.38 -21.00
N PHE A 112 -7.11 3.23 -20.17
CA PHE A 112 -8.39 2.98 -19.53
C PHE A 112 -9.06 4.26 -19.08
N ARG A 113 -10.38 4.18 -18.93
CA ARG A 113 -11.21 5.23 -18.33
C ARG A 113 -11.62 4.84 -16.92
N VAL A 114 -11.51 5.78 -15.99
CA VAL A 114 -11.98 5.62 -14.61
C VAL A 114 -13.15 6.54 -14.36
N GLU A 115 -14.23 6.00 -13.81
CA GLU A 115 -15.29 6.80 -13.22
C GLU A 115 -15.31 6.55 -11.71
N VAL A 116 -15.23 7.62 -10.92
CA VAL A 116 -15.28 7.56 -9.45
C VAL A 116 -16.49 8.34 -8.97
N ASP A 117 -17.36 7.67 -8.24
CA ASP A 117 -18.41 8.30 -7.44
C ASP A 117 -17.87 8.49 -6.01
N THR A 118 -17.45 9.72 -5.71
CA THR A 118 -16.81 10.05 -4.44
C THR A 118 -17.81 10.05 -3.28
N ALA A 119 -19.11 10.24 -3.55
CA ALA A 119 -20.17 10.21 -2.56
C ALA A 119 -20.51 8.77 -2.15
N ASN A 120 -20.62 7.87 -3.12
CA ASN A 120 -21.03 6.47 -2.91
C ASN A 120 -19.85 5.50 -2.73
N LYS A 121 -18.61 6.01 -2.79
CA LYS A 121 -17.37 5.21 -2.70
C LYS A 121 -17.34 4.08 -3.73
N ALA A 122 -17.88 4.35 -4.92
CA ALA A 122 -17.94 3.40 -6.01
C ALA A 122 -16.99 3.86 -7.12
N SER A 123 -16.39 2.89 -7.81
CA SER A 123 -15.60 3.20 -9.00
C SER A 123 -15.78 2.12 -10.05
N THR A 124 -15.67 2.51 -11.30
CA THR A 124 -15.66 1.62 -12.45
C THR A 124 -14.40 1.91 -13.26
N VAL A 125 -13.85 0.85 -13.87
CA VAL A 125 -12.75 0.96 -14.82
C VAL A 125 -13.25 0.36 -16.13
N THR A 126 -13.12 1.12 -17.20
CA THR A 126 -13.37 0.67 -18.56
C THR A 126 -12.03 0.53 -19.27
N PRO A 127 -11.54 -0.70 -19.52
CA PRO A 127 -10.31 -0.93 -20.26
C PRO A 127 -10.43 -0.44 -21.71
N HIS A 128 -9.41 0.24 -22.21
CA HIS A 128 -9.23 0.52 -23.64
C HIS A 128 -8.14 -0.38 -24.24
N THR A 129 -7.20 -0.86 -23.42
CA THR A 129 -6.13 -1.77 -23.84
C THR A 129 -6.26 -3.17 -23.20
N PRO A 130 -5.76 -4.25 -23.86
CA PRO A 130 -5.91 -5.62 -23.37
C PRO A 130 -5.12 -5.93 -22.09
N TRP A 131 -4.10 -5.14 -21.77
CA TRP A 131 -3.25 -5.37 -20.60
C TRP A 131 -3.89 -4.85 -19.31
N VAL A 132 -4.93 -4.02 -19.41
CA VAL A 132 -5.72 -3.55 -18.26
C VAL A 132 -6.73 -4.63 -17.88
N LEU A 133 -6.46 -5.32 -16.76
CA LEU A 133 -7.27 -6.44 -16.29
C LEU A 133 -8.57 -6.00 -15.58
N GLY A 134 -8.61 -4.78 -15.05
CA GLY A 134 -9.78 -4.20 -14.38
C GLY A 134 -9.47 -3.60 -13.01
N LEU A 135 -10.53 -3.27 -12.26
CA LEU A 135 -10.44 -2.63 -10.96
C LEU A 135 -10.22 -3.65 -9.83
N LYS A 136 -9.13 -3.50 -9.09
CA LYS A 136 -8.85 -4.32 -7.90
C LYS A 136 -9.66 -3.89 -6.68
N GLY A 137 -9.81 -2.59 -6.48
CA GLY A 137 -10.49 -1.99 -5.34
C GLY A 137 -10.37 -0.48 -5.31
N THR A 138 -11.23 0.16 -4.52
CA THR A 138 -11.25 1.60 -4.30
C THR A 138 -11.09 1.87 -2.82
N TYR A 139 -10.19 2.80 -2.47
CA TYR A 139 -9.83 3.09 -1.09
C TYR A 139 -9.89 4.59 -0.83
N ARG A 140 -10.44 4.96 0.33
CA ARG A 140 -10.35 6.32 0.87
C ARG A 140 -9.23 6.31 1.90
N LEU A 141 -8.12 6.98 1.58
CA LEU A 141 -7.01 7.14 2.50
C LEU A 141 -7.34 8.27 3.47
N GLU A 142 -7.33 7.99 4.76
CA GLU A 142 -7.36 9.01 5.80
C GLU A 142 -5.91 9.51 5.95
N VAL A 143 -5.70 10.80 5.68
CA VAL A 143 -4.40 11.48 5.83
C VAL A 143 -4.33 12.11 7.20
#